data_AF-A0A0S2ZLJ5-F1
#
_entry.id   AF-A0A0S2ZLJ5-F1
#
_cell.length_a   1.000
_cell.length_b   1.000
_cell.length_c   1.000
_cell.angle_alpha   90.00
_cell.angle_beta   90.00
_cell.angle_gamma   90.00
#
_symmetry.space_group_name_H-M   'P 1'
#
loop_
_entity.id
_entity.type
_entity.pdbx_description
1 polymer ?
#
loop_
_entity_poly.entity_id
_entity_poly.type
_entity_poly.pdbx_seq_one_letter_code
_entity_poly.pdbx_strand_id
1 'polypeptide(L)'
;MSGRKSSEVSSLLSLGKRSRDEINRNLNNGINQNISKNENFISKLKNVNEEVDTVNLVIDSQIKDEVSKGELNNILNRLKLEKEKIKNTNLETFSNELNKKRMIEDEFLSLDKRTAEIEKTIQNKWDYCDNEYSEANSIVSRYENGKKQLNSLGIQISNKLQKNMEIMLEVDTTYRNIQKLEKDFKIKTKNIINSNNLAYINDIFEAIDENIANKFMTEEFAEIKKEVKSLNQTNIEEKFNNLKYRLEKFSQELTDKYNTYIFKKERAEKTLEEFLETVEGFNLNNIKSYIKNKEELMDMYSFAETYKVTGVSRENFNENLEKIKELISKEEFDLAYSITEKAKDTVNSEKEILNKEYERIISQLEYAQKVGLAGKDLGYHVAISESENGIQDGFNIKLTMGDEIIDFEPRINSDGTSSLNIDHQESISGSCGTTMEKVMKALQGKGILITDILKNGKSVVFKDKTSSSKSSNSQNKERARN
;
A
#
# COMPACT_ATOMS: atom_id res chain seq x y z
N MET A 1 42.59 1.39 -22.62
CA MET A 1 41.26 0.73 -22.69
C MET A 1 40.70 0.72 -21.29
N SER A 2 39.57 1.39 -21.04
CA SER A 2 38.90 1.35 -19.73
C SER A 2 37.77 0.32 -19.80
N GLY A 3 37.86 -0.73 -18.98
CA GLY A 3 36.74 -1.63 -18.70
C GLY A 3 36.32 -1.50 -17.23
N ARG A 4 35.16 -2.04 -16.91
CA ARG A 4 34.53 -1.99 -15.58
C ARG A 4 35.32 -2.82 -14.58
N LYS A 5 35.44 -2.36 -13.34
CA LYS A 5 36.16 -3.10 -12.27
C LYS A 5 35.20 -3.90 -11.39
N SER A 6 35.72 -4.92 -10.71
CA SER A 6 34.98 -5.72 -9.72
C SER A 6 34.34 -4.85 -8.63
N SER A 7 34.98 -3.73 -8.29
CA SER A 7 34.45 -2.76 -7.34
C SER A 7 33.12 -2.14 -7.81
N GLU A 8 32.96 -1.89 -9.11
CA GLU A 8 31.74 -1.32 -9.69
C GLU A 8 30.59 -2.32 -9.62
N VAL A 9 30.88 -3.58 -9.93
CA VAL A 9 29.91 -4.67 -9.86
C VAL A 9 29.44 -4.88 -8.42
N SER A 10 30.38 -4.91 -7.46
CA SER A 10 30.06 -5.08 -6.03
C SER A 10 29.25 -3.91 -5.48
N SER A 11 29.59 -2.66 -5.84
CA SER A 11 28.79 -1.48 -5.44
C SER A 11 27.34 -1.63 -5.87
N LEU A 12 27.15 -1.93 -7.15
CA LEU A 12 25.86 -1.97 -7.80
C LEU A 12 24.94 -3.04 -7.20
N LEU A 13 25.50 -4.20 -6.84
CA LEU A 13 24.73 -5.31 -6.28
C LEU A 13 24.36 -5.12 -4.80
N SER A 14 25.26 -4.53 -4.02
CA SER A 14 25.16 -4.49 -2.56
C SER A 14 24.52 -3.21 -2.00
N LEU A 15 24.52 -2.10 -2.74
CA LEU A 15 23.79 -0.90 -2.33
C LEU A 15 22.27 -1.12 -2.41
N GLY A 16 21.56 -0.69 -1.37
CA GLY A 16 20.11 -0.74 -1.29
C GLY A 16 19.54 -2.16 -1.17
N LYS A 17 20.35 -3.18 -0.86
CA LYS A 17 19.85 -4.56 -0.72
C LYS A 17 18.89 -4.67 0.46
N ARG A 18 19.27 -4.14 1.62
CA ARG A 18 18.45 -4.21 2.83
C ARG A 18 17.18 -3.37 2.74
N SER A 19 17.24 -2.19 2.12
CA SER A 19 16.04 -1.38 1.85
C SER A 19 15.08 -2.09 0.90
N ARG A 20 15.58 -2.81 -0.12
CA ARG A 20 14.75 -3.64 -1.00
C ARG A 20 14.02 -4.73 -0.21
N ASP A 21 14.71 -5.42 0.70
CA ASP A 21 14.09 -6.47 1.53
C ASP A 21 12.98 -5.90 2.43
N GLU A 22 13.20 -4.72 3.02
CA GLU A 22 12.22 -4.06 3.88
C GLU A 22 11.00 -3.56 3.11
N ILE A 23 11.21 -2.91 1.96
CA ILE A 23 10.13 -2.46 1.08
C ILE A 23 9.31 -3.66 0.59
N ASN A 24 9.98 -4.74 0.18
CA ASN A 24 9.31 -5.97 -0.24
C ASN A 24 8.46 -6.58 0.88
N ARG A 25 8.99 -6.59 2.12
CA ARG A 25 8.24 -7.06 3.29
C ARG A 25 6.98 -6.21 3.53
N ASN A 26 7.10 -4.89 3.45
CA ASN A 26 5.98 -3.97 3.62
C ASN A 26 4.90 -4.15 2.55
N LEU A 27 5.30 -4.23 1.27
CA LEU A 27 4.38 -4.50 0.16
C LEU A 27 3.66 -5.84 0.34
N ASN A 28 4.39 -6.88 0.73
CA ASN A 28 3.83 -8.21 0.97
C ASN A 28 2.86 -8.23 2.17
N ASN A 29 3.16 -7.51 3.25
CA ASN A 29 2.26 -7.42 4.41
C ASN A 29 0.89 -6.85 4.01
N GLY A 30 0.87 -5.75 3.25
CA GLY A 30 -0.38 -5.15 2.78
C GLY A 30 -1.17 -6.08 1.84
N ILE A 31 -0.47 -6.77 0.93
CA ILE A 31 -1.10 -7.77 0.05
C ILE A 31 -1.72 -8.91 0.89
N ASN A 32 -0.98 -9.45 1.86
CA ASN A 32 -1.43 -10.58 2.69
C ASN A 32 -2.63 -10.20 3.57
N GLN A 33 -2.66 -8.99 4.14
CA GLN A 33 -3.82 -8.49 4.88
C GLN A 33 -5.07 -8.44 4.01
N ASN A 34 -4.96 -7.93 2.77
CA ASN A 34 -6.08 -7.88 1.84
C ASN A 34 -6.55 -9.29 1.43
N ILE A 35 -5.64 -10.24 1.29
CA ILE A 35 -5.99 -11.66 1.03
C ILE A 35 -6.84 -12.21 2.18
N SER A 36 -6.40 -12.06 3.43
CA SER A 36 -7.14 -12.55 4.60
C SER A 36 -8.53 -11.91 4.74
N LYS A 37 -8.66 -10.61 4.45
CA LYS A 37 -9.96 -9.94 4.42
C LYS A 37 -10.90 -10.54 3.37
N ASN A 38 -10.38 -10.86 2.18
CA ASN A 38 -11.18 -11.48 1.14
C ASN A 38 -11.63 -12.90 1.51
N GLU A 39 -10.78 -13.68 2.16
CA GLU A 39 -11.13 -15.00 2.69
C GLU A 39 -12.27 -14.92 3.71
N ASN A 40 -12.28 -13.86 4.54
CA ASN A 40 -13.38 -13.59 5.47
C ASN A 40 -14.68 -13.24 4.73
N PHE A 41 -14.63 -12.46 3.65
CA PHE A 41 -15.82 -12.18 2.82
C PHE A 41 -16.39 -13.46 2.18
N ILE A 42 -15.53 -14.30 1.62
CA ILE A 42 -15.93 -15.59 1.04
C ILE A 42 -16.60 -16.48 2.10
N SER A 43 -16.01 -16.55 3.29
CA SER A 43 -16.56 -17.33 4.40
C SER A 43 -17.91 -16.78 4.87
N LYS A 44 -18.04 -15.45 4.98
CA LYS A 44 -19.29 -14.78 5.35
C LYS A 44 -20.39 -15.04 4.30
N LEU A 45 -20.09 -14.93 3.01
CA LEU A 45 -21.06 -15.23 1.94
C LEU A 45 -21.57 -16.67 2.03
N LYS A 46 -20.66 -17.62 2.30
CA LYS A 46 -21.04 -19.02 2.49
C LYS A 46 -22.01 -19.20 3.67
N ASN A 47 -21.72 -18.60 4.81
CA ASN A 47 -22.59 -18.67 5.99
C ASN A 47 -23.97 -18.06 5.72
N VAL A 48 -24.02 -16.89 5.09
CA VAL A 48 -25.29 -16.25 4.72
C VAL A 48 -26.09 -17.15 3.76
N ASN A 49 -25.43 -17.79 2.79
CA ASN A 49 -26.10 -18.70 1.86
C ASN A 49 -26.70 -19.92 2.59
N GLU A 50 -25.96 -20.50 3.53
CA GLU A 50 -26.45 -21.61 4.38
C GLU A 50 -27.66 -21.17 5.22
N GLU A 51 -27.58 -20.02 5.90
CA GLU A 51 -28.70 -19.47 6.68
C GLU A 51 -29.94 -19.23 5.81
N VAL A 52 -29.76 -18.63 4.63
CA VAL A 52 -30.83 -18.37 3.68
C VAL A 52 -31.49 -19.65 3.20
N ASP A 53 -30.74 -20.73 3.01
CA ASP A 53 -31.29 -22.02 2.62
C ASP A 53 -32.18 -22.64 3.69
N THR A 54 -31.93 -22.36 4.97
CA THR A 54 -32.78 -22.86 6.07
C THR A 54 -34.17 -22.21 6.14
N VAL A 55 -34.36 -21.03 5.55
CA VAL A 55 -35.63 -20.28 5.61
C VAL A 55 -36.71 -20.96 4.75
N ASN A 56 -37.44 -21.92 5.31
CA ASN A 56 -38.50 -22.61 4.57
C ASN A 56 -39.89 -22.21 5.09
N LEU A 57 -40.66 -21.52 4.25
CA LEU A 57 -42.00 -21.04 4.57
C LEU A 57 -43.04 -21.79 3.74
N VAL A 58 -44.09 -22.26 4.39
CA VAL A 58 -45.18 -23.03 3.78
C VAL A 58 -46.50 -22.44 4.24
N ILE A 59 -47.46 -22.34 3.32
CA ILE A 59 -48.82 -21.87 3.63
C ILE A 59 -49.50 -22.91 4.52
N ASP A 60 -50.04 -22.46 5.65
CA ASP A 60 -50.74 -23.33 6.59
C ASP A 60 -51.98 -23.97 5.92
N SER A 61 -52.15 -25.28 6.12
CA SER A 61 -53.29 -26.06 5.62
C SER A 61 -54.67 -25.53 6.03
N GLN A 62 -54.73 -24.72 7.10
CA GLN A 62 -55.95 -24.07 7.58
C GLN A 62 -56.42 -22.94 6.64
N ILE A 63 -55.52 -22.36 5.84
CA ILE A 63 -55.85 -21.27 4.91
C ILE A 63 -56.40 -21.86 3.61
N LYS A 64 -57.72 -21.78 3.44
CA LYS A 64 -58.43 -22.39 2.31
C LYS A 64 -58.79 -21.41 1.21
N ASP A 65 -58.95 -20.12 1.51
CA ASP A 65 -59.40 -19.12 0.54
C ASP A 65 -58.29 -18.72 -0.44
N GLU A 66 -58.67 -18.59 -1.71
CA GLU A 66 -57.70 -18.32 -2.80
C GLU A 66 -57.12 -16.91 -2.75
N VAL A 67 -57.83 -15.94 -2.17
CA VAL A 67 -57.33 -14.56 -2.04
C VAL A 67 -56.15 -14.52 -1.09
N SER A 68 -56.29 -15.07 0.12
CA SER A 68 -55.23 -15.11 1.13
C SER A 68 -54.06 -15.98 0.69
N LYS A 69 -54.32 -17.11 0.01
CA LYS A 69 -53.26 -17.90 -0.63
C LYS A 69 -52.50 -17.09 -1.67
N GLY A 70 -53.19 -16.33 -2.51
CA GLY A 70 -52.58 -15.44 -3.50
C GLY A 70 -51.65 -14.41 -2.86
N GLU A 71 -52.10 -13.78 -1.76
CA GLU A 71 -51.28 -12.80 -1.03
C GLU A 71 -50.03 -13.43 -0.39
N LEU A 72 -50.15 -14.60 0.23
CA LEU A 72 -49.00 -15.32 0.81
C LEU A 72 -48.04 -15.84 -0.28
N ASN A 73 -48.56 -16.31 -1.41
CA ASN A 73 -47.76 -16.72 -2.57
C ASN A 73 -46.95 -15.55 -3.13
N ASN A 74 -47.47 -14.32 -3.13
CA ASN A 74 -46.70 -13.15 -3.54
C ASN A 74 -45.47 -12.93 -2.65
N ILE A 75 -45.61 -13.11 -1.33
CA ILE A 75 -44.47 -13.03 -0.40
C ILE A 75 -43.47 -14.16 -0.66
N LEU A 76 -43.94 -15.40 -0.86
CA LEU A 76 -43.07 -16.54 -1.17
C LEU A 76 -42.31 -16.36 -2.49
N ASN A 77 -42.95 -15.81 -3.52
CA ASN A 77 -42.31 -15.50 -4.79
C ASN A 77 -41.22 -14.43 -4.63
N ARG A 78 -41.49 -13.37 -3.88
CA ARG A 78 -40.48 -12.34 -3.56
C ARG A 78 -39.33 -12.92 -2.76
N LEU A 79 -39.62 -13.75 -1.76
CA LEU A 79 -38.62 -14.44 -0.95
C LEU A 79 -37.71 -15.28 -1.85
N LYS A 80 -38.29 -16.09 -2.74
CA LYS A 80 -37.54 -16.90 -3.71
C LYS A 80 -36.59 -16.04 -4.56
N LEU A 81 -37.07 -14.91 -5.09
CA LEU A 81 -36.25 -13.99 -5.89
C LEU A 81 -35.09 -13.39 -5.09
N GLU A 82 -35.32 -12.96 -3.84
CA GLU A 82 -34.24 -12.45 -2.98
C GLU A 82 -33.22 -13.55 -2.64
N LYS A 83 -33.66 -14.79 -2.39
CA LYS A 83 -32.75 -15.92 -2.20
C LYS A 83 -31.89 -16.19 -3.42
N GLU A 84 -32.47 -16.14 -4.62
CA GLU A 84 -31.76 -16.35 -5.87
C GLU A 84 -30.67 -15.28 -6.09
N LYS A 85 -30.89 -14.03 -5.67
CA LYS A 85 -29.86 -12.98 -5.72
C LYS A 85 -28.61 -13.35 -4.91
N ILE A 86 -28.78 -13.83 -3.67
CA ILE A 86 -27.65 -14.26 -2.82
C ILE A 86 -26.96 -15.48 -3.44
N LYS A 87 -27.73 -16.49 -3.90
CA LYS A 87 -27.16 -17.71 -4.50
C LYS A 87 -26.33 -17.46 -5.76
N ASN A 88 -26.74 -16.47 -6.55
CA ASN A 88 -26.05 -16.10 -7.79
C ASN A 88 -24.87 -15.13 -7.54
N THR A 89 -24.67 -14.69 -6.30
CA THR A 89 -23.56 -13.79 -5.95
C THR A 89 -22.24 -14.53 -6.00
N ASN A 90 -21.26 -13.94 -6.67
CA ASN A 90 -19.89 -14.45 -6.73
C ASN A 90 -18.91 -13.34 -6.37
N LEU A 91 -17.96 -13.65 -5.48
CA LEU A 91 -16.87 -12.74 -5.13
C LEU A 91 -15.66 -12.98 -6.03
N GLU A 92 -14.93 -11.91 -6.35
CA GLU A 92 -13.68 -12.02 -7.09
C GLU A 92 -12.64 -12.78 -6.24
N THR A 93 -11.98 -13.77 -6.86
CA THR A 93 -10.84 -14.47 -6.25
C THR A 93 -9.52 -13.81 -6.66
N PHE A 94 -8.49 -14.00 -5.84
CA PHE A 94 -7.14 -13.48 -6.11
C PHE A 94 -6.20 -14.51 -6.75
N SER A 95 -6.73 -15.62 -7.29
CA SER A 95 -5.90 -16.73 -7.79
C SER A 95 -4.86 -16.30 -8.83
N ASN A 96 -5.24 -15.41 -9.75
CA ASN A 96 -4.33 -14.88 -10.76
C ASN A 96 -3.28 -13.96 -10.15
N GLU A 97 -3.70 -13.10 -9.22
CA GLU A 97 -2.82 -12.17 -8.52
C GLU A 97 -1.82 -12.91 -7.63
N LEU A 98 -2.26 -13.95 -6.92
CA LEU A 98 -1.40 -14.82 -6.10
C LEU A 98 -0.36 -15.55 -6.95
N ASN A 99 -0.74 -16.03 -8.15
CA ASN A 99 0.21 -16.63 -9.07
C ASN A 99 1.27 -15.62 -9.54
N LYS A 100 0.86 -14.39 -9.88
CA LYS A 100 1.80 -13.31 -10.24
C LYS A 100 2.72 -12.94 -9.08
N LYS A 101 2.17 -12.81 -7.87
CA LYS A 101 2.94 -12.56 -6.63
C LYS A 101 4.05 -13.60 -6.48
N ARG A 102 3.69 -14.90 -6.55
CA ARG A 102 4.65 -16.00 -6.43
C ARG A 102 5.74 -15.92 -7.51
N MET A 103 5.39 -15.62 -8.76
CA MET A 103 6.39 -15.47 -9.84
C MET A 103 7.39 -14.34 -9.56
N ILE A 104 6.92 -13.21 -9.02
CA ILE A 104 7.79 -12.08 -8.64
C ILE A 104 8.71 -12.48 -7.48
N GLU A 105 8.18 -13.18 -6.46
CA GLU A 105 8.96 -13.66 -5.32
C GLU A 105 10.01 -14.70 -5.74
N ASP A 106 9.65 -15.63 -6.63
CA ASP A 106 10.58 -16.60 -7.22
C ASP A 106 11.68 -15.91 -8.04
N GLU A 107 11.33 -14.84 -8.77
CA GLU A 107 12.29 -14.01 -9.50
C GLU A 107 13.27 -13.34 -8.52
N PHE A 108 12.80 -12.72 -7.44
CA PHE A 108 13.67 -12.13 -6.42
C PHE A 108 14.64 -13.15 -5.82
N LEU A 109 14.16 -14.34 -5.46
CA LEU A 109 15.02 -15.42 -4.94
C LEU A 109 16.07 -15.87 -5.97
N SER A 110 15.72 -15.90 -7.25
CA SER A 110 16.65 -16.21 -8.34
C SER A 110 17.70 -15.13 -8.53
N LEU A 111 17.29 -13.86 -8.48
CA LEU A 111 18.19 -12.71 -8.55
C LEU A 111 19.17 -12.70 -7.37
N ASP A 112 18.72 -13.01 -6.15
CA ASP A 112 19.57 -13.07 -4.96
C ASP A 112 20.67 -14.15 -5.08
N LYS A 113 20.30 -15.33 -5.60
CA LYS A 113 21.28 -16.38 -5.88
C LYS A 113 22.30 -15.91 -6.91
N ARG A 114 21.83 -15.25 -7.97
CA ARG A 114 22.72 -14.76 -9.03
C ARG A 114 23.64 -13.64 -8.55
N THR A 115 23.14 -12.74 -7.71
CA THR A 115 23.96 -11.73 -7.02
C THR A 115 25.11 -12.38 -6.25
N ALA A 116 24.83 -13.41 -5.44
CA ALA A 116 25.85 -14.10 -4.67
C ALA A 116 26.88 -14.83 -5.55
N GLU A 117 26.48 -15.36 -6.72
CA GLU A 117 27.39 -15.98 -7.69
C GLU A 117 28.32 -14.94 -8.35
N ILE A 118 27.78 -13.78 -8.74
CA ILE A 118 28.58 -12.69 -9.31
C ILE A 118 29.57 -12.18 -8.28
N GLU A 119 29.13 -11.95 -7.04
CA GLU A 119 30.01 -11.52 -5.93
C GLU A 119 31.19 -12.47 -5.70
N LYS A 120 30.96 -13.80 -5.75
CA LYS A 120 32.03 -14.81 -5.67
C LYS A 120 32.98 -14.76 -6.87
N THR A 121 32.43 -14.54 -8.07
CA THR A 121 33.20 -14.52 -9.31
C THR A 121 34.16 -13.32 -9.35
N ILE A 122 33.67 -12.14 -8.98
CA ILE A 122 34.44 -10.90 -9.04
C ILE A 122 35.49 -10.78 -7.92
N GLN A 123 35.32 -11.49 -6.80
CA GLN A 123 36.22 -11.41 -5.64
C GLN A 123 37.68 -11.78 -5.99
N ASN A 124 37.88 -12.70 -6.95
CA ASN A 124 39.21 -13.19 -7.33
C ASN A 124 39.62 -12.75 -8.75
N LYS A 125 38.89 -11.81 -9.35
CA LYS A 125 39.11 -11.39 -10.75
C LYS A 125 40.01 -10.16 -10.81
N TRP A 126 41.13 -10.30 -11.52
CA TRP A 126 42.15 -9.26 -11.68
C TRP A 126 41.96 -8.39 -12.93
N ASP A 127 41.18 -8.87 -13.90
CA ASP A 127 40.89 -8.20 -15.18
C ASP A 127 39.51 -7.52 -15.17
N TYR A 128 39.14 -6.88 -16.28
CA TYR A 128 37.87 -6.18 -16.43
C TYR A 128 36.64 -7.11 -16.25
N CYS A 129 35.61 -6.53 -15.66
CA CYS A 129 34.36 -7.16 -15.27
C CYS A 129 33.17 -6.61 -16.08
N ASP A 130 33.38 -6.25 -17.36
CA ASP A 130 32.35 -5.62 -18.19
C ASP A 130 31.08 -6.49 -18.32
N ASN A 131 31.26 -7.81 -18.45
CA ASN A 131 30.16 -8.75 -18.52
C ASN A 131 29.41 -8.85 -17.18
N GLU A 132 30.13 -9.00 -16.08
CA GLU A 132 29.54 -9.05 -14.74
C GLU A 132 28.85 -7.73 -14.36
N TYR A 133 29.39 -6.60 -14.82
CA TYR A 133 28.78 -5.28 -14.63
C TYR A 133 27.48 -5.14 -15.43
N SER A 134 27.46 -5.57 -16.68
CA SER A 134 26.24 -5.62 -17.49
C SER A 134 25.16 -6.49 -16.83
N GLU A 135 25.57 -7.66 -16.33
CA GLU A 135 24.68 -8.57 -15.64
C GLU A 135 24.15 -7.99 -14.31
N ALA A 136 25.01 -7.37 -13.51
CA ALA A 136 24.60 -6.72 -12.26
C ALA A 136 23.62 -5.56 -12.51
N ASN A 137 23.79 -4.79 -13.58
CA ASN A 137 22.79 -3.77 -13.99
C ASN A 137 21.46 -4.39 -14.38
N SER A 138 21.49 -5.52 -15.08
CA SER A 138 20.28 -6.28 -15.40
C SER A 138 19.57 -6.74 -14.13
N ILE A 139 20.31 -7.25 -13.13
CA ILE A 139 19.76 -7.66 -11.83
C ILE A 139 19.07 -6.49 -11.12
N VAL A 140 19.75 -5.35 -10.97
CA VAL A 140 19.17 -4.17 -10.30
C VAL A 140 17.91 -3.71 -11.02
N SER A 141 17.95 -3.63 -12.35
CA SER A 141 16.79 -3.23 -13.17
C SER A 141 15.61 -4.19 -13.01
N ARG A 142 15.87 -5.49 -12.89
CA ARG A 142 14.83 -6.52 -12.68
C ARG A 142 14.24 -6.46 -11.27
N TYR A 143 15.04 -6.18 -10.24
CA TYR A 143 14.51 -5.89 -8.89
C TYR A 143 13.58 -4.68 -8.90
N GLU A 144 13.99 -3.58 -9.53
CA GLU A 144 13.15 -2.38 -9.66
C GLU A 144 11.83 -2.68 -10.38
N ASN A 145 11.90 -3.44 -11.48
CA ASN A 145 10.71 -3.84 -12.21
C ASN A 145 9.79 -4.75 -11.37
N GLY A 146 10.35 -5.73 -10.66
CA GLY A 146 9.59 -6.61 -9.76
C GLY A 146 8.91 -5.83 -8.64
N LYS A 147 9.58 -4.83 -8.03
CA LYS A 147 8.97 -3.95 -7.02
C LYS A 147 7.79 -3.17 -7.58
N LYS A 148 7.93 -2.57 -8.76
CA LYS A 148 6.83 -1.86 -9.44
C LYS A 148 5.66 -2.79 -9.75
N GLN A 149 5.94 -4.02 -10.19
CA GLN A 149 4.92 -5.03 -10.43
C GLN A 149 4.21 -5.43 -9.13
N LEU A 150 4.95 -5.62 -8.03
CA LEU A 150 4.39 -5.96 -6.72
C LEU A 150 3.50 -4.83 -6.17
N ASN A 151 3.93 -3.56 -6.30
CA ASN A 151 3.11 -2.42 -5.89
C ASN A 151 1.83 -2.32 -6.71
N SER A 152 1.93 -2.42 -8.05
CA SER A 152 0.77 -2.43 -8.94
C SER A 152 -0.19 -3.59 -8.60
N LEU A 153 0.36 -4.75 -8.24
CA LEU A 153 -0.41 -5.91 -7.81
C LEU A 153 -1.17 -5.63 -6.51
N GLY A 154 -0.52 -4.98 -5.53
CA GLY A 154 -1.17 -4.55 -4.29
C GLY A 154 -2.36 -3.62 -4.53
N ILE A 155 -2.23 -2.65 -5.45
CA ILE A 155 -3.32 -1.76 -5.85
C ILE A 155 -4.45 -2.55 -6.52
N GLN A 156 -4.12 -3.47 -7.45
CA GLN A 156 -5.11 -4.32 -8.11
C GLN A 156 -5.90 -5.16 -7.09
N ILE A 157 -5.22 -5.79 -6.13
CA ILE A 157 -5.86 -6.57 -5.07
C ILE A 157 -6.76 -5.69 -4.21
N SER A 158 -6.30 -4.49 -3.82
CA SER A 158 -7.12 -3.55 -3.02
C SER A 158 -8.40 -3.14 -3.76
N ASN A 159 -8.31 -2.85 -5.06
CA ASN A 159 -9.48 -2.49 -5.87
C ASN A 159 -10.47 -3.64 -6.01
N LYS A 160 -9.99 -4.88 -6.13
CA LYS A 160 -10.86 -6.06 -6.13
C LYS A 160 -11.50 -6.31 -4.76
N LEU A 161 -10.76 -6.11 -3.68
CA LEU A 161 -11.27 -6.21 -2.32
C LEU A 161 -12.42 -5.19 -2.09
N GLN A 162 -12.23 -3.94 -2.53
CA GLN A 162 -13.25 -2.89 -2.46
C GLN A 162 -14.54 -3.31 -3.17
N LYS A 163 -14.44 -3.89 -4.37
CA LYS A 163 -15.61 -4.43 -5.09
C LYS A 163 -16.30 -5.56 -4.31
N ASN A 164 -15.52 -6.49 -3.76
CA ASN A 164 -16.07 -7.58 -2.96
C ASN A 164 -16.75 -7.07 -1.68
N MET A 165 -16.21 -6.01 -1.06
CA MET A 165 -16.87 -5.34 0.06
C MET A 165 -18.23 -4.76 -0.36
N GLU A 166 -18.31 -4.09 -1.51
CA GLU A 166 -19.58 -3.55 -2.03
C GLU A 166 -20.60 -4.65 -2.32
N ILE A 167 -20.17 -5.73 -2.98
CA ILE A 167 -21.02 -6.91 -3.20
C ILE A 167 -21.51 -7.48 -1.87
N MET A 168 -20.66 -7.55 -0.84
CA MET A 168 -21.06 -8.03 0.48
C MET A 168 -22.07 -7.11 1.18
N LEU A 169 -22.02 -5.79 0.94
CA LEU A 169 -23.03 -4.85 1.43
C LEU A 169 -24.38 -5.05 0.73
N GLU A 170 -24.37 -5.37 -0.56
CA GLU A 170 -25.58 -5.75 -1.29
C GLU A 170 -26.17 -7.05 -0.73
N VAL A 171 -25.33 -8.06 -0.46
CA VAL A 171 -25.73 -9.32 0.19
C VAL A 171 -26.34 -9.07 1.56
N ASP A 172 -25.71 -8.23 2.40
CA ASP A 172 -26.24 -7.87 3.73
C ASP A 172 -27.63 -7.20 3.61
N THR A 173 -27.83 -6.36 2.59
CA THR A 173 -29.12 -5.70 2.32
C THR A 173 -30.19 -6.68 1.83
N THR A 174 -29.85 -7.57 0.90
CA THR A 174 -30.75 -8.63 0.44
C THR A 174 -31.11 -9.59 1.59
N TYR A 175 -30.14 -9.91 2.45
CA TYR A 175 -30.38 -10.75 3.61
C TYR A 175 -31.36 -10.11 4.61
N ARG A 176 -31.23 -8.80 4.89
CA ARG A 176 -32.21 -8.03 5.68
C ARG A 176 -33.61 -8.10 5.06
N ASN A 177 -33.73 -8.02 3.73
CA ASN A 177 -35.01 -8.17 3.03
C ASN A 177 -35.63 -9.56 3.20
N ILE A 178 -34.82 -10.62 3.14
CA ILE A 178 -35.27 -12.00 3.39
C ILE A 178 -35.85 -12.12 4.80
N GLN A 179 -35.13 -11.61 5.81
CA GLN A 179 -35.59 -11.63 7.20
C GLN A 179 -36.91 -10.85 7.39
N LYS A 180 -37.08 -9.72 6.68
CA LYS A 180 -38.33 -8.96 6.70
C LYS A 180 -39.47 -9.74 6.06
N LEU A 181 -39.27 -10.31 4.86
CA LEU A 181 -40.28 -11.12 4.17
C LEU A 181 -40.72 -12.32 5.02
N GLU A 182 -39.81 -12.92 5.79
CA GLU A 182 -40.13 -13.99 6.73
C GLU A 182 -41.05 -13.51 7.86
N LYS A 183 -40.78 -12.34 8.44
CA LYS A 183 -41.64 -11.72 9.46
C LYS A 183 -43.01 -11.37 8.89
N ASP A 184 -43.04 -10.73 7.72
CA ASP A 184 -44.27 -10.33 7.03
C ASP A 184 -45.15 -11.55 6.75
N PHE A 185 -44.55 -12.66 6.27
CA PHE A 185 -45.26 -13.92 6.07
C PHE A 185 -45.90 -14.43 7.36
N LYS A 186 -45.13 -14.50 8.46
CA LYS A 186 -45.63 -15.00 9.76
C LYS A 186 -46.77 -14.15 10.32
N ILE A 187 -46.64 -12.81 10.28
CA ILE A 187 -47.70 -11.88 10.73
C ILE A 187 -48.96 -12.09 9.89
N LYS A 188 -48.80 -12.16 8.57
CA LYS A 188 -49.92 -12.32 7.65
C LYS A 188 -50.64 -13.66 7.85
N THR A 189 -49.90 -14.76 7.94
CA THR A 189 -50.45 -16.11 8.23
C THR A 189 -51.23 -16.13 9.55
N LYS A 190 -50.63 -15.64 10.65
CA LYS A 190 -51.29 -15.57 11.97
C LYS A 190 -52.64 -14.85 11.90
N ASN A 191 -52.68 -13.71 11.23
CA ASN A 191 -53.87 -12.86 11.24
C ASN A 191 -54.95 -13.34 10.25
N ILE A 192 -54.58 -13.99 9.14
CA ILE A 192 -55.53 -14.72 8.29
C ILE A 192 -56.23 -15.82 9.10
N ILE A 193 -55.47 -16.64 9.84
CA ILE A 193 -56.03 -17.74 10.66
C ILE A 193 -56.97 -17.20 11.75
N ASN A 194 -56.58 -16.11 12.42
CA ASN A 194 -57.37 -15.54 13.51
C ASN A 194 -58.58 -14.70 13.05
N SER A 195 -58.68 -14.37 11.75
CA SER A 195 -59.77 -13.56 11.17
C SER A 195 -60.04 -12.24 11.92
N ASN A 196 -58.99 -11.58 12.41
CA ASN A 196 -59.10 -10.35 13.21
C ASN A 196 -58.45 -9.17 12.47
N ASN A 197 -59.27 -8.43 11.72
CA ASN A 197 -58.87 -7.28 10.92
C ASN A 197 -58.22 -6.17 11.75
N LEU A 198 -58.71 -5.93 12.97
CA LEU A 198 -58.15 -4.89 13.85
C LEU A 198 -56.76 -5.28 14.36
N ALA A 199 -56.58 -6.54 14.76
CA ALA A 199 -55.28 -7.07 15.15
C ALA A 199 -54.29 -7.06 13.98
N TYR A 200 -54.74 -7.36 12.75
CA TYR A 200 -53.90 -7.27 11.56
C TYR A 200 -53.31 -5.87 11.35
N ILE A 201 -54.17 -4.85 11.40
CA ILE A 201 -53.74 -3.47 11.21
C ILE A 201 -52.77 -3.04 12.31
N ASN A 202 -53.06 -3.39 13.57
CA ASN A 202 -52.17 -3.07 14.69
C ASN A 202 -50.83 -3.79 14.58
N ASP A 203 -50.81 -5.10 14.27
CA ASP A 203 -49.57 -5.88 14.14
C ASP A 203 -48.66 -5.30 13.04
N ILE A 204 -49.19 -4.90 11.88
CA ILE A 204 -48.39 -4.25 10.83
C ILE A 204 -47.90 -2.88 11.28
N PHE A 205 -48.77 -2.08 11.90
CA PHE A 205 -48.41 -0.74 12.33
C PHE A 205 -47.34 -0.76 13.44
N GLU A 206 -47.43 -1.68 14.40
CA GLU A 206 -46.46 -1.88 15.47
C GLU A 206 -45.11 -2.41 14.95
N ALA A 207 -45.09 -3.09 13.81
CA ALA A 207 -43.85 -3.53 13.17
C ALA A 207 -43.07 -2.40 12.47
N ILE A 208 -43.68 -1.22 12.27
CA ILE A 208 -43.03 -0.05 11.68
C ILE A 208 -42.13 0.61 12.73
N ASP A 209 -40.84 0.77 12.40
CA ASP A 209 -39.93 1.56 13.22
C ASP A 209 -40.28 3.06 13.12
N GLU A 210 -40.77 3.61 14.22
CA GLU A 210 -41.21 5.01 14.32
C GLU A 210 -40.07 6.01 14.02
N ASN A 211 -38.82 5.72 14.40
CA ASN A 211 -37.71 6.63 14.17
C ASN A 211 -37.35 6.68 12.67
N ILE A 212 -37.33 5.51 12.02
CA ILE A 212 -37.07 5.41 10.57
C ILE A 212 -38.22 6.06 9.79
N ALA A 213 -39.48 5.80 10.17
CA ALA A 213 -40.65 6.42 9.56
C ALA A 213 -40.62 7.95 9.67
N ASN A 214 -40.34 8.49 10.86
CA ASN A 214 -40.23 9.92 11.08
C ASN A 214 -39.08 10.57 10.31
N LYS A 215 -38.04 9.82 9.96
CA LYS A 215 -36.91 10.33 9.17
C LYS A 215 -37.23 10.41 7.67
N PHE A 216 -37.89 9.39 7.11
CA PHE A 216 -38.00 9.25 5.65
C PHE A 216 -39.40 9.51 5.07
N MET A 217 -40.44 9.42 5.90
CA MET A 217 -41.86 9.45 5.50
C MET A 217 -42.73 10.09 6.60
N THR A 218 -42.30 11.21 7.18
CA THR A 218 -42.90 11.82 8.39
C THR A 218 -44.39 12.14 8.25
N GLU A 219 -44.78 12.82 7.17
CA GLU A 219 -46.16 13.27 6.95
C GLU A 219 -47.10 12.06 6.76
N GLU A 220 -46.73 11.15 5.88
CA GLU A 220 -47.48 9.92 5.60
C GLU A 220 -47.61 9.04 6.85
N PHE A 221 -46.55 8.92 7.66
CA PHE A 221 -46.60 8.18 8.92
C PHE A 221 -47.56 8.83 9.94
N ALA A 222 -47.54 10.17 10.06
CA ALA A 222 -48.44 10.88 10.95
C ALA A 222 -49.92 10.71 10.57
N GLU A 223 -50.22 10.71 9.27
CA GLU A 223 -51.57 10.43 8.76
C GLU A 223 -52.02 9.01 9.09
N ILE A 224 -51.20 8.00 8.76
CA ILE A 224 -51.49 6.60 9.05
C ILE A 224 -51.66 6.38 10.56
N LYS A 225 -50.78 6.95 11.39
CA LYS A 225 -50.85 6.86 12.86
C LYS A 225 -52.15 7.43 13.41
N LYS A 226 -52.62 8.56 12.88
CA LYS A 226 -53.91 9.16 13.28
C LYS A 226 -55.08 8.26 12.89
N GLU A 227 -55.04 7.68 11.70
CA GLU A 227 -56.11 6.82 11.21
C GLU A 227 -56.17 5.50 12.00
N VAL A 228 -55.04 4.83 12.22
CA VAL A 228 -54.94 3.62 13.05
C VAL A 228 -55.47 3.87 14.46
N LYS A 229 -55.11 4.99 15.10
CA LYS A 229 -55.62 5.37 16.44
C LYS A 229 -57.14 5.57 16.49
N SER A 230 -57.79 5.86 15.37
CA SER A 230 -59.24 6.06 15.28
C SER A 230 -60.02 4.76 15.06
N LEU A 231 -59.34 3.64 14.82
CA LEU A 231 -59.98 2.35 14.57
C LEU A 231 -60.51 1.71 15.84
N ASN A 232 -61.63 1.02 15.69
CA ASN A 232 -62.23 0.17 16.71
C ASN A 232 -63.02 -0.95 16.04
N GLN A 233 -63.63 -1.84 16.83
CA GLN A 233 -64.42 -2.95 16.29
C GLN A 233 -65.63 -2.52 15.45
N THR A 234 -66.13 -1.29 15.62
CA THR A 234 -67.33 -0.82 14.91
C THR A 234 -67.04 -0.22 13.53
N ASN A 235 -65.80 0.18 13.25
CA ASN A 235 -65.45 0.86 11.99
C ASN A 235 -64.35 0.15 11.17
N ILE A 236 -63.79 -0.95 11.68
CA ILE A 236 -62.68 -1.65 11.03
C ILE A 236 -63.09 -2.26 9.69
N GLU A 237 -64.26 -2.89 9.59
CA GLU A 237 -64.69 -3.60 8.38
C GLU A 237 -64.80 -2.70 7.15
N GLU A 238 -65.30 -1.47 7.32
CA GLU A 238 -65.45 -0.51 6.22
C GLU A 238 -64.10 0.04 5.74
N LYS A 239 -63.10 0.12 6.64
CA LYS A 239 -61.80 0.76 6.37
C LYS A 239 -60.68 -0.23 6.08
N PHE A 240 -60.86 -1.50 6.42
CA PHE A 240 -59.80 -2.49 6.48
C PHE A 240 -59.01 -2.59 5.17
N ASN A 241 -59.68 -2.82 4.05
CA ASN A 241 -59.01 -3.06 2.76
C ASN A 241 -58.16 -1.85 2.31
N ASN A 242 -58.68 -0.64 2.47
CA ASN A 242 -57.96 0.58 2.08
C ASN A 242 -56.74 0.81 2.98
N LEU A 243 -56.93 0.72 4.30
CA LEU A 243 -55.86 0.97 5.25
C LEU A 243 -54.80 -0.13 5.22
N LYS A 244 -55.19 -1.40 5.06
CA LYS A 244 -54.28 -2.53 4.82
C LYS A 244 -53.37 -2.24 3.64
N TYR A 245 -53.95 -1.88 2.49
CA TYR A 245 -53.18 -1.57 1.29
C TYR A 245 -52.19 -0.42 1.53
N ARG A 246 -52.64 0.66 2.15
CA ARG A 246 -51.78 1.82 2.46
C ARG A 246 -50.66 1.47 3.43
N LEU A 247 -50.92 0.69 4.47
CA LEU A 247 -49.92 0.24 5.43
C LEU A 247 -48.87 -0.69 4.81
N GLU A 248 -49.31 -1.64 3.99
CA GLU A 248 -48.39 -2.56 3.29
C GLU A 248 -47.51 -1.80 2.29
N LYS A 249 -48.11 -0.86 1.53
CA LYS A 249 -47.37 0.02 0.62
C LYS A 249 -46.37 0.91 1.36
N PHE A 250 -46.82 1.59 2.42
CA PHE A 250 -45.96 2.42 3.27
C PHE A 250 -44.79 1.63 3.84
N SER A 251 -45.06 0.43 4.38
CA SER A 251 -44.03 -0.43 4.96
C SER A 251 -43.00 -0.88 3.94
N GLN A 252 -43.42 -1.10 2.69
CA GLN A 252 -42.51 -1.45 1.60
C GLN A 252 -41.63 -0.26 1.22
N GLU A 253 -42.24 0.89 0.94
CA GLU A 253 -41.51 2.12 0.55
C GLU A 253 -40.53 2.57 1.64
N LEU A 254 -40.92 2.47 2.92
CA LEU A 254 -40.05 2.81 4.04
C LEU A 254 -38.81 1.90 4.09
N THR A 255 -38.99 0.60 3.86
CA THR A 255 -37.89 -0.36 3.80
C THR A 255 -36.96 -0.08 2.63
N ASP A 256 -37.49 0.23 1.45
CA ASP A 256 -36.66 0.53 0.28
C ASP A 256 -35.83 1.80 0.48
N LYS A 257 -36.42 2.85 1.09
CA LYS A 257 -35.69 4.07 1.48
C LYS A 257 -34.63 3.79 2.54
N TYR A 258 -34.96 3.03 3.58
CA TYR A 258 -34.04 2.72 4.67
C TYR A 258 -32.86 1.85 4.22
N ASN A 259 -33.12 0.82 3.41
CA ASN A 259 -32.08 -0.03 2.84
C ASN A 259 -31.11 0.77 1.96
N THR A 260 -31.65 1.68 1.15
CA THR A 260 -30.82 2.58 0.33
C THR A 260 -29.93 3.46 1.21
N TYR A 261 -30.50 4.02 2.28
CA TYR A 261 -29.76 4.83 3.25
C TYR A 261 -28.64 4.03 3.93
N ILE A 262 -28.97 2.84 4.46
CA ILE A 262 -27.99 2.00 5.16
C ILE A 262 -26.88 1.53 4.22
N PHE A 263 -27.21 1.12 2.99
CA PHE A 263 -26.21 0.74 2.01
C PHE A 263 -25.20 1.86 1.75
N LYS A 264 -25.69 3.08 1.49
CA LYS A 264 -24.82 4.24 1.25
C LYS A 264 -23.97 4.59 2.46
N LYS A 265 -24.58 4.56 3.65
CA LYS A 265 -23.89 4.78 4.93
C LYS A 265 -22.77 3.77 5.15
N GLU A 266 -23.10 2.48 5.12
CA GLU A 266 -22.15 1.39 5.34
C GLU A 266 -21.02 1.40 4.30
N ARG A 267 -21.34 1.75 3.03
CA ARG A 267 -20.33 1.91 1.97
C ARG A 267 -19.34 3.04 2.31
N ALA A 268 -19.83 4.22 2.67
CA ALA A 268 -18.96 5.35 2.99
C ALA A 268 -18.11 5.10 4.24
N GLU A 269 -18.70 4.54 5.30
CA GLU A 269 -18.03 4.27 6.57
C GLU A 269 -16.95 3.17 6.42
N LYS A 270 -17.25 2.06 5.74
CA LYS A 270 -16.26 0.99 5.54
C LYS A 270 -15.14 1.39 4.59
N THR A 271 -15.42 2.15 3.52
CA THR A 271 -14.36 2.69 2.67
C THR A 271 -13.44 3.63 3.46
N LEU A 272 -13.98 4.43 4.39
CA LEU A 272 -13.16 5.27 5.28
C LEU A 272 -12.33 4.42 6.25
N GLU A 273 -12.90 3.37 6.84
CA GLU A 273 -12.17 2.43 7.71
C GLU A 273 -10.98 1.81 6.97
N GLU A 274 -11.21 1.26 5.78
CA GLU A 274 -10.14 0.69 4.95
C GLU A 274 -9.07 1.72 4.54
N PHE A 275 -9.48 2.97 4.29
CA PHE A 275 -8.57 4.07 3.99
C PHE A 275 -7.65 4.38 5.18
N LEU A 276 -8.20 4.43 6.40
CA LEU A 276 -7.42 4.68 7.61
C LEU A 276 -6.45 3.54 7.91
N GLU A 277 -6.92 2.29 7.84
CA GLU A 277 -6.05 1.11 8.01
C GLU A 277 -4.92 1.07 6.99
N THR A 278 -5.19 1.52 5.75
CA THR A 278 -4.17 1.63 4.71
C THR A 278 -3.04 2.59 5.11
N VAL A 279 -3.37 3.71 5.75
CA VAL A 279 -2.37 4.69 6.23
C VAL A 279 -1.64 4.16 7.45
N GLU A 280 -2.37 3.66 8.46
CA GLU A 280 -1.80 3.14 9.71
C GLU A 280 -0.90 1.91 9.50
N GLY A 281 -1.22 1.08 8.51
CA GLY A 281 -0.44 -0.10 8.14
C GLY A 281 0.89 0.22 7.44
N PHE A 282 1.12 1.46 7.00
CA PHE A 282 2.36 1.84 6.33
C PHE A 282 3.36 2.45 7.29
N ASN A 283 4.42 1.69 7.58
CA ASN A 283 5.49 2.10 8.48
C ASN A 283 6.86 1.83 7.85
N LEU A 284 7.81 2.73 8.13
CA LEU A 284 9.21 2.60 7.71
C LEU A 284 10.10 2.63 8.94
N ASN A 285 11.20 1.88 8.95
CA ASN A 285 12.14 1.95 10.05
C ASN A 285 12.81 3.33 10.13
N ASN A 286 12.96 3.87 11.33
CA ASN A 286 13.73 5.07 11.58
C ASN A 286 15.18 4.85 11.13
N ILE A 287 15.68 5.70 10.23
CA ILE A 287 17.04 5.60 9.69
C ILE A 287 18.10 5.59 10.80
N LYS A 288 17.92 6.36 11.88
CA LYS A 288 18.88 6.41 13.00
C LYS A 288 18.90 5.11 13.81
N SER A 289 17.76 4.43 13.91
CA SER A 289 17.66 3.13 14.58
C SER A 289 18.12 2.00 13.67
N TYR A 290 17.84 2.10 12.38
CA TYR A 290 18.39 1.24 11.34
C TYR A 290 19.93 1.21 11.38
N ILE A 291 20.59 2.38 11.50
CA ILE A 291 22.06 2.49 11.66
C ILE A 291 22.57 1.65 12.85
N LYS A 292 21.78 1.57 13.93
CA LYS A 292 22.12 0.86 15.16
C LYS A 292 21.67 -0.60 15.14
N ASN A 293 21.20 -1.12 14.00
CA ASN A 293 20.55 -2.42 13.86
C ASN A 293 19.39 -2.61 14.86
N LYS A 294 18.61 -1.55 15.08
CA LYS A 294 17.38 -1.56 15.88
C LYS A 294 16.17 -1.39 14.97
N GLU A 295 15.08 -2.03 15.34
CA GLU A 295 13.77 -1.85 14.70
C GLU A 295 12.98 -0.84 15.51
N GLU A 296 12.75 0.34 14.93
CA GLU A 296 11.93 1.41 15.48
C GLU A 296 11.10 1.98 14.33
N LEU A 297 9.89 1.48 14.19
CA LEU A 297 8.99 1.87 13.12
C LEU A 297 8.46 3.28 13.33
N MET A 298 8.40 4.04 12.25
CA MET A 298 7.78 5.35 12.17
C MET A 298 6.59 5.28 11.22
N ASP A 299 5.51 5.98 11.59
CA ASP A 299 4.38 6.17 10.68
C ASP A 299 4.80 7.01 9.47
N MET A 300 4.02 6.83 8.40
CA MET A 300 4.19 7.47 7.10
C MET A 300 4.54 8.97 7.17
N TYR A 301 3.75 9.74 7.94
CA TYR A 301 3.88 11.20 7.98
C TYR A 301 4.99 11.66 8.90
N SER A 302 5.20 10.98 10.03
CA SER A 302 6.34 11.28 10.92
C SER A 302 7.66 11.02 10.21
N PHE A 303 7.74 9.98 9.38
CA PHE A 303 8.92 9.73 8.54
C PHE A 303 9.12 10.89 7.55
N ALA A 304 8.08 11.28 6.83
CA ALA A 304 8.14 12.38 5.86
C ALA A 304 8.65 13.68 6.49
N GLU A 305 8.11 14.05 7.66
CA GLU A 305 8.48 15.27 8.39
C GLU A 305 9.92 15.21 8.92
N THR A 306 10.32 14.08 9.51
CA THR A 306 11.64 13.89 10.10
C THR A 306 12.74 13.97 9.05
N TYR A 307 12.50 13.41 7.87
CA TYR A 307 13.47 13.38 6.76
C TYR A 307 13.17 14.40 5.65
N LYS A 308 12.24 15.34 5.90
CA LYS A 308 11.86 16.44 4.99
C LYS A 308 11.53 15.96 3.57
N VAL A 309 10.80 14.85 3.46
CA VAL A 309 10.39 14.29 2.17
C VAL A 309 9.33 15.18 1.53
N THR A 310 9.58 15.63 0.29
CA THR A 310 8.65 16.47 -0.45
C THR A 310 7.54 15.64 -1.11
N GLY A 311 6.38 16.25 -1.33
CA GLY A 311 5.24 15.58 -1.98
C GLY A 311 4.43 14.66 -1.07
N VAL A 312 4.64 14.72 0.24
CA VAL A 312 3.88 14.00 1.27
C VAL A 312 3.41 15.02 2.31
N SER A 313 2.11 15.10 2.61
CA SER A 313 1.57 16.13 3.51
C SER A 313 0.55 15.60 4.52
N ARG A 314 0.94 15.64 5.80
CA ARG A 314 0.03 15.32 6.93
C ARG A 314 -1.13 16.31 6.99
N GLU A 315 -0.87 17.59 6.70
CA GLU A 315 -1.90 18.63 6.70
C GLU A 315 -2.98 18.34 5.66
N ASN A 316 -2.59 18.06 4.41
CA ASN A 316 -3.54 17.72 3.35
C ASN A 316 -4.32 16.43 3.66
N PHE A 317 -3.66 15.44 4.28
CA PHE A 317 -4.34 14.23 4.72
C PHE A 317 -5.40 14.53 5.78
N ASN A 318 -5.04 15.28 6.82
CA ASN A 318 -5.95 15.65 7.91
C ASN A 318 -7.11 16.51 7.43
N GLU A 319 -6.87 17.47 6.54
CA GLU A 319 -7.94 18.30 5.94
C GLU A 319 -8.95 17.44 5.17
N ASN A 320 -8.48 16.51 4.35
CA ASN A 320 -9.36 15.58 3.64
C ASN A 320 -10.11 14.66 4.60
N LEU A 321 -9.44 14.15 5.63
CA LEU A 321 -10.03 13.28 6.62
C LEU A 321 -11.17 13.98 7.39
N GLU A 322 -10.95 15.20 7.86
CA GLU A 322 -11.99 15.97 8.55
C GLU A 322 -13.17 16.29 7.62
N LYS A 323 -12.90 16.63 6.36
CA LYS A 323 -13.94 16.83 5.35
C LYS A 323 -14.77 15.56 5.12
N ILE A 324 -14.14 14.38 5.02
CA ILE A 324 -14.84 13.10 4.86
C ILE A 324 -15.72 12.82 6.08
N LYS A 325 -15.18 12.97 7.30
CA LYS A 325 -15.94 12.77 8.54
C LYS A 325 -17.14 13.72 8.64
N GLU A 326 -16.96 14.99 8.27
CA GLU A 326 -18.04 15.98 8.24
C GLU A 326 -19.16 15.55 7.27
N LEU A 327 -18.80 15.10 6.05
CA LEU A 327 -19.77 14.62 5.07
C LEU A 327 -20.54 13.39 5.56
N ILE A 328 -19.87 12.43 6.20
CA ILE A 328 -20.54 11.28 6.82
C ILE A 328 -21.52 11.74 7.91
N SER A 329 -21.11 12.70 8.75
CA SER A 329 -21.97 13.24 9.82
C SER A 329 -23.21 13.98 9.29
N LYS A 330 -23.12 14.58 8.10
CA LYS A 330 -24.22 15.23 7.38
C LYS A 330 -25.03 14.28 6.50
N GLU A 331 -24.70 12.98 6.51
CA GLU A 331 -25.32 11.94 5.68
C GLU A 331 -25.13 12.14 4.17
N GLU A 332 -24.10 12.89 3.77
CA GLU A 332 -23.69 13.10 2.37
C GLU A 332 -22.79 11.94 1.88
N PHE A 333 -23.26 10.71 2.04
CA PHE A 333 -22.45 9.50 1.93
C PHE A 333 -21.83 9.27 0.54
N ASP A 334 -22.56 9.55 -0.54
CA ASP A 334 -22.04 9.36 -1.91
C ASP A 334 -20.83 10.28 -2.18
N LEU A 335 -20.88 11.51 -1.65
CA LEU A 335 -19.79 12.47 -1.76
C LEU A 335 -18.62 12.09 -0.86
N ALA A 336 -18.90 11.66 0.37
CA ALA A 336 -17.89 11.13 1.29
C ALA A 336 -17.12 9.98 0.64
N TYR A 337 -17.82 8.97 0.12
CA TYR A 337 -17.25 7.84 -0.60
C TYR A 337 -16.32 8.29 -1.75
N SER A 338 -16.79 9.21 -2.61
CA SER A 338 -16.00 9.70 -3.75
C SER A 338 -14.72 10.43 -3.33
N ILE A 339 -14.76 11.19 -2.24
CA ILE A 339 -13.59 11.90 -1.72
C ILE A 339 -12.61 10.92 -1.08
N THR A 340 -13.10 9.92 -0.34
CA THR A 340 -12.25 8.88 0.26
C THR A 340 -11.47 8.10 -0.80
N GLU A 341 -12.11 7.69 -1.90
CA GLU A 341 -11.42 6.99 -3.00
C GLU A 341 -10.31 7.84 -3.64
N LYS A 342 -10.56 9.15 -3.83
CA LYS A 342 -9.53 10.09 -4.34
C LYS A 342 -8.39 10.29 -3.33
N ALA A 343 -8.70 10.31 -2.04
CA ALA A 343 -7.69 10.42 -0.99
C ALA A 343 -6.81 9.16 -0.93
N LYS A 344 -7.40 7.98 -1.17
CA LYS A 344 -6.68 6.70 -1.27
C LYS A 344 -5.66 6.69 -2.41
N ASP A 345 -6.02 7.18 -3.59
CA ASP A 345 -5.08 7.35 -4.72
C ASP A 345 -3.91 8.27 -4.36
N THR A 346 -4.21 9.37 -3.66
CA THR A 346 -3.19 10.32 -3.19
C THR A 346 -2.22 9.66 -2.22
N VAL A 347 -2.72 8.96 -1.21
CA VAL A 347 -1.91 8.22 -0.24
C VAL A 347 -1.06 7.15 -0.91
N ASN A 348 -1.58 6.43 -1.91
CA ASN A 348 -0.80 5.45 -2.67
C ASN A 348 0.39 6.11 -3.40
N SER A 349 0.19 7.29 -3.99
CA SER A 349 1.27 8.07 -4.60
C SER A 349 2.30 8.53 -3.57
N GLU A 350 1.86 9.03 -2.41
CA GLU A 350 2.74 9.44 -1.31
C GLU A 350 3.59 8.26 -0.77
N LYS A 351 3.01 7.06 -0.66
CA LYS A 351 3.75 5.84 -0.28
C LYS A 351 4.85 5.48 -1.28
N GLU A 352 4.60 5.63 -2.58
CA GLU A 352 5.63 5.40 -3.59
C GLU A 352 6.79 6.39 -3.46
N ILE A 353 6.49 7.65 -3.18
CA ILE A 353 7.51 8.70 -2.93
C ILE A 353 8.35 8.31 -1.71
N LEU A 354 7.70 7.94 -0.61
CA LEU A 354 8.38 7.54 0.63
C LEU A 354 9.26 6.31 0.46
N ASN A 355 8.79 5.27 -0.23
CA ASN A 355 9.59 4.08 -0.50
C ASN A 355 10.87 4.42 -1.30
N LYS A 356 10.76 5.30 -2.31
CA LYS A 356 11.93 5.75 -3.10
C LYS A 356 12.91 6.55 -2.26
N GLU A 357 12.43 7.49 -1.46
CA GLU A 357 13.29 8.30 -0.59
C GLU A 357 13.94 7.46 0.52
N TYR A 358 13.21 6.51 1.09
CA TYR A 358 13.74 5.54 2.06
C TYR A 358 14.91 4.76 1.45
N GLU A 359 14.71 4.17 0.26
CA GLU A 359 15.74 3.42 -0.43
C GLU A 359 16.97 4.27 -0.78
N ARG A 360 16.75 5.52 -1.21
CA ARG A 360 17.83 6.48 -1.49
C ARG A 360 18.67 6.75 -0.23
N ILE A 361 18.03 7.09 0.89
CA ILE A 361 18.73 7.42 2.14
C ILE A 361 19.49 6.21 2.68
N ILE A 362 18.89 5.02 2.67
CA ILE A 362 19.57 3.78 3.11
C ILE A 362 20.76 3.46 2.21
N SER A 363 20.61 3.63 0.89
CA SER A 363 21.72 3.43 -0.06
C SER A 363 22.87 4.40 0.19
N GLN A 364 22.59 5.66 0.54
CA GLN A 364 23.61 6.63 0.94
C GLN A 364 24.33 6.23 2.21
N LEU A 365 23.59 5.77 3.21
CA LEU A 365 24.16 5.29 4.47
C LEU A 365 25.08 4.09 4.23
N GLU A 366 24.64 3.10 3.46
CA GLU A 366 25.44 1.92 3.14
C GLU A 366 26.71 2.31 2.36
N TYR A 367 26.58 3.28 1.45
CA TYR A 367 27.73 3.83 0.73
C TYR A 367 28.74 4.49 1.68
N ALA A 368 28.24 5.32 2.60
CA ALA A 368 29.08 5.98 3.60
C ALA A 368 29.78 4.99 4.54
N GLN A 369 29.07 3.94 4.98
CA GLN A 369 29.65 2.89 5.81
C GLN A 369 30.81 2.16 5.10
N LYS A 370 30.67 1.88 3.79
CA LYS A 370 31.75 1.28 2.99
C LYS A 370 32.98 2.18 2.89
N VAL A 371 32.81 3.49 2.68
CA VAL A 371 33.92 4.46 2.68
C VAL A 371 34.62 4.46 4.04
N GLY A 372 33.84 4.54 5.13
CA GLY A 372 34.38 4.52 6.49
C GLY A 372 35.15 3.23 6.81
N LEU A 373 34.65 2.06 6.37
CA LEU A 373 35.34 0.79 6.52
C LEU A 373 36.67 0.76 5.75
N ALA A 374 36.72 1.31 4.54
CA ALA A 374 37.99 1.43 3.81
C ALA A 374 39.02 2.28 4.55
N GLY A 375 38.58 3.41 5.13
CA GLY A 375 39.44 4.26 5.96
C GLY A 375 39.97 3.54 7.21
N LYS A 376 39.10 2.82 7.91
CA LYS A 376 39.48 2.03 9.09
C LYS A 376 40.49 0.92 8.76
N ASP A 377 40.30 0.21 7.66
CA ASP A 377 41.23 -0.84 7.20
C ASP A 377 42.61 -0.28 6.85
N LEU A 378 42.70 1.00 6.51
CA LEU A 378 43.95 1.73 6.28
C LEU A 378 44.56 2.32 7.56
N GLY A 379 43.92 2.15 8.72
CA GLY A 379 44.41 2.61 10.02
C GLY A 379 43.99 4.04 10.40
N TYR A 380 43.10 4.69 9.63
CA TYR A 380 42.59 6.01 9.99
C TYR A 380 41.59 5.93 11.14
N HIS A 381 41.57 6.97 11.97
CA HIS A 381 40.41 7.27 12.79
C HIS A 381 39.28 7.78 11.88
N VAL A 382 38.07 7.24 12.06
CA VAL A 382 36.92 7.52 11.19
C VAL A 382 35.83 8.22 11.98
N ALA A 383 35.42 9.40 11.53
CA ALA A 383 34.21 10.07 11.99
C ALA A 383 33.21 10.16 10.84
N ILE A 384 31.99 9.69 11.06
CA ILE A 384 30.86 9.83 10.12
C ILE A 384 29.86 10.79 10.75
N SER A 385 29.48 11.83 10.02
CA SER A 385 28.47 12.80 10.44
C SER A 385 27.40 12.97 9.37
N GLU A 386 26.23 13.45 9.78
CA GLU A 386 25.19 13.89 8.85
C GLU A 386 25.69 15.14 8.08
N SER A 387 25.19 15.35 6.87
CA SER A 387 25.32 16.62 6.17
C SER A 387 24.74 17.75 7.03
N GLU A 388 25.23 18.99 6.87
CA GLU A 388 24.76 20.16 7.63
C GLU A 388 23.24 20.37 7.52
N ASN A 389 22.67 20.00 6.37
CA ASN A 389 21.25 20.13 6.09
C ASN A 389 20.40 18.95 6.64
N GLY A 390 21.04 17.86 7.08
CA GLY A 390 20.42 16.64 7.61
C GLY A 390 20.71 15.37 6.79
N ILE A 391 20.24 14.22 7.30
CA ILE A 391 20.43 12.88 6.70
C ILE A 391 19.99 12.80 5.24
N GLN A 392 18.93 13.52 4.86
CA GLN A 392 18.37 13.47 3.51
C GLN A 392 19.31 14.04 2.43
N ASP A 393 20.27 14.87 2.85
CA ASP A 393 21.32 15.45 1.99
C ASP A 393 22.61 14.61 1.99
N GLY A 394 22.67 13.54 2.80
CA GLY A 394 23.75 12.56 2.84
C GLY A 394 24.65 12.64 4.07
N PHE A 395 25.80 11.99 3.97
CA PHE A 395 26.75 11.81 5.07
C PHE A 395 28.13 12.33 4.69
N ASN A 396 28.83 12.88 5.67
CA ASN A 396 30.21 13.32 5.55
C ASN A 396 31.11 12.37 6.35
N ILE A 397 32.29 12.08 5.82
CA ILE A 397 33.22 11.14 6.44
C ILE A 397 34.58 11.80 6.54
N LYS A 398 35.07 11.93 7.75
CA LYS A 398 36.40 12.46 8.04
C LYS A 398 37.30 11.33 8.48
N LEU A 399 38.38 11.12 7.72
CA LEU A 399 39.47 10.22 8.07
C LEU A 399 40.63 11.04 8.63
N THR A 400 41.18 10.64 9.77
CA THR A 400 42.31 11.35 10.41
C THR A 400 43.40 10.38 10.82
N MET A 401 44.65 10.71 10.48
CA MET A 401 45.85 9.97 10.90
C MET A 401 46.99 10.96 11.16
N GLY A 402 47.24 11.27 12.43
CA GLY A 402 48.19 12.33 12.79
C GLY A 402 47.67 13.71 12.37
N ASP A 403 48.45 14.42 11.57
CA ASP A 403 48.12 15.71 10.95
C ASP A 403 47.47 15.58 9.55
N GLU A 404 47.32 14.36 9.02
CA GLU A 404 46.63 14.10 7.75
C GLU A 404 45.11 13.99 7.96
N ILE A 405 44.34 14.68 7.11
CA ILE A 405 42.88 14.67 7.11
C ILE A 405 42.37 14.43 5.69
N ILE A 406 41.44 13.47 5.53
CA ILE A 406 40.72 13.24 4.26
C ILE A 406 39.22 13.30 4.53
N ASP A 407 38.54 14.23 3.87
CA ASP A 407 37.10 14.38 3.94
C ASP A 407 36.45 13.77 2.69
N PHE A 408 35.41 12.97 2.89
CA PHE A 408 34.60 12.37 1.83
C PHE A 408 33.13 12.78 1.96
N GLU A 409 32.51 13.02 0.81
CA GLU A 409 31.09 13.32 0.71
C GLU A 409 30.43 12.33 -0.28
N PRO A 410 30.15 11.09 0.14
CA PRO A 410 29.37 10.16 -0.67
C PRO A 410 27.91 10.64 -0.79
N ARG A 411 27.36 10.64 -2.00
CA ARG A 411 25.97 11.01 -2.27
C ARG A 411 25.31 10.01 -3.21
N ILE A 412 24.00 9.89 -3.12
CA ILE A 412 23.13 9.20 -4.08
C ILE A 412 22.08 10.21 -4.54
N ASN A 413 22.10 10.53 -5.83
CA ASN A 413 21.15 11.46 -6.45
C ASN A 413 19.75 10.82 -6.53
N SER A 414 18.73 11.63 -6.82
CA SER A 414 17.34 11.17 -6.96
C SER A 414 17.12 10.13 -8.08
N ASP A 415 18.03 10.08 -9.06
CA ASP A 415 18.04 9.08 -10.14
C ASP A 415 18.78 7.77 -9.75
N GLY A 416 19.25 7.67 -8.51
CA GLY A 416 20.00 6.52 -8.00
C GLY A 416 21.49 6.54 -8.32
N THR A 417 22.00 7.55 -9.02
CA THR A 417 23.43 7.64 -9.35
C THR A 417 24.26 8.05 -8.14
N SER A 418 25.38 7.36 -7.92
CA SER A 418 26.31 7.64 -6.82
C SER A 418 27.39 8.65 -7.21
N SER A 419 27.72 9.59 -6.32
CA SER A 419 28.89 10.47 -6.44
C SER A 419 29.72 10.47 -5.16
N LEU A 420 31.01 10.78 -5.26
CA LEU A 420 31.93 10.84 -4.14
C LEU A 420 32.86 12.04 -4.31
N ASN A 421 32.66 13.07 -3.49
CA ASN A 421 33.61 14.18 -3.39
C ASN A 421 34.70 13.83 -2.37
N ILE A 422 35.93 14.28 -2.62
CA ILE A 422 37.09 14.00 -1.77
C ILE A 422 37.92 15.27 -1.61
N ASP A 423 38.13 15.70 -0.38
CA ASP A 423 39.08 16.75 -0.02
C ASP A 423 40.21 16.15 0.84
N HIS A 424 41.46 16.50 0.54
CA HIS A 424 42.64 15.93 1.21
C HIS A 424 43.57 17.04 1.69
N GLN A 425 43.76 17.09 3.01
CA GLN A 425 44.74 17.93 3.68
C GLN A 425 45.93 17.06 4.10
N GLU A 426 47.09 17.36 3.52
CA GLU A 426 48.31 16.58 3.70
C GLU A 426 48.99 16.86 5.03
N SER A 427 49.66 15.83 5.57
CA SER A 427 50.64 16.01 6.64
C SER A 427 51.84 16.82 6.19
N ILE A 428 52.49 17.50 7.12
CA ILE A 428 53.63 18.41 6.89
C ILE A 428 54.81 17.69 6.17
N SER A 429 54.88 16.36 6.25
CA SER A 429 55.90 15.51 5.61
C SER A 429 55.36 14.50 4.57
N GLY A 430 54.08 14.59 4.17
CA GLY A 430 53.40 13.60 3.35
C GLY A 430 53.63 13.73 1.83
N SER A 431 53.24 12.71 1.06
CA SER A 431 53.11 12.79 -0.41
C SER A 431 51.71 12.35 -0.84
N CYS A 432 50.83 13.31 -1.13
CA CYS A 432 49.43 13.12 -1.57
C CYS A 432 49.18 11.88 -2.44
N GLY A 433 49.99 11.69 -3.50
CA GLY A 433 49.80 10.61 -4.47
C GLY A 433 49.91 9.20 -3.89
N THR A 434 50.86 8.95 -2.98
CA THR A 434 51.03 7.61 -2.40
C THR A 434 49.92 7.30 -1.39
N THR A 435 49.48 8.27 -0.60
CA THR A 435 48.32 8.11 0.29
C THR A 435 47.06 7.85 -0.55
N MET A 436 46.78 8.71 -1.53
CA MET A 436 45.58 8.61 -2.35
C MET A 436 45.53 7.34 -3.20
N GLU A 437 46.66 6.78 -3.63
CA GLU A 437 46.70 5.47 -4.30
C GLU A 437 46.27 4.33 -3.35
N LYS A 438 46.69 4.35 -2.09
CA LYS A 438 46.27 3.35 -1.08
C LYS A 438 44.79 3.50 -0.74
N VAL A 439 44.33 4.73 -0.56
CA VAL A 439 42.92 5.08 -0.32
C VAL A 439 42.04 4.62 -1.47
N MET A 440 42.43 4.92 -2.71
CA MET A 440 41.73 4.47 -3.91
C MET A 440 41.64 2.94 -3.98
N LYS A 441 42.73 2.21 -3.69
CA LYS A 441 42.71 0.73 -3.67
C LYS A 441 41.82 0.16 -2.56
N ALA A 442 41.82 0.76 -1.37
CA ALA A 442 40.96 0.31 -0.27
C ALA A 442 39.48 0.55 -0.58
N LEU A 443 39.14 1.70 -1.15
CA LEU A 443 37.78 2.03 -1.60
C LEU A 443 37.33 1.08 -2.70
N GLN A 444 38.17 0.83 -3.70
CA GLN A 444 37.91 -0.18 -4.73
C GLN A 444 37.68 -1.58 -4.11
N GLY A 445 38.49 -1.98 -3.13
CA GLY A 445 38.31 -3.23 -2.39
C GLY A 445 36.98 -3.32 -1.61
N LYS A 446 36.36 -2.19 -1.26
CA LYS A 446 35.01 -2.10 -0.65
C LYS A 446 33.89 -1.89 -1.65
N GLY A 447 34.19 -2.01 -2.95
CA GLY A 447 33.19 -1.79 -3.98
C GLY A 447 32.90 -0.31 -4.23
N ILE A 448 33.85 0.59 -4.03
CA ILE A 448 33.69 2.03 -4.28
C ILE A 448 34.63 2.45 -5.39
N LEU A 449 34.08 2.92 -6.51
CA LEU A 449 34.88 3.39 -7.63
C LEU A 449 35.25 4.86 -7.46
N ILE A 450 36.54 5.14 -7.59
CA ILE A 450 37.07 6.46 -7.88
C ILE A 450 37.82 6.35 -9.21
N THR A 451 37.39 7.12 -10.21
CA THR A 451 37.99 7.14 -11.54
C THR A 451 39.35 7.84 -11.53
N ASP A 452 39.43 8.97 -10.82
CA ASP A 452 40.67 9.71 -10.58
C ASP A 452 40.47 10.66 -9.39
N ILE A 453 41.57 11.13 -8.81
CA ILE A 453 41.58 12.16 -7.77
C ILE A 453 42.38 13.33 -8.33
N LEU A 454 41.70 14.47 -8.50
CA LEU A 454 42.28 15.65 -9.12
C LEU A 454 42.65 16.69 -8.06
N LYS A 455 43.85 17.28 -8.18
CA LYS A 455 44.28 18.47 -7.44
C LYS A 455 44.62 19.56 -8.45
N ASN A 456 43.93 20.69 -8.40
CA ASN A 456 44.07 21.78 -9.38
C ASN A 456 43.95 21.31 -10.85
N GLY A 457 42.99 20.40 -11.11
CA GLY A 457 42.74 19.85 -12.45
C GLY A 457 43.76 18.83 -12.96
N LYS A 458 44.74 18.41 -12.13
CA LYS A 458 45.73 17.37 -12.47
C LYS A 458 45.54 16.13 -11.60
N SER A 459 45.70 14.95 -12.20
CA SER A 459 45.65 13.68 -11.47
C SER A 459 46.77 13.61 -10.42
N VAL A 460 46.38 13.27 -9.20
CA VAL A 460 47.30 13.03 -8.08
C VAL A 460 47.82 11.59 -8.11
N VAL A 461 47.04 10.66 -8.68
CA VAL A 461 47.30 9.22 -8.65
C VAL A 461 47.90 8.72 -9.97
N PHE A 462 47.47 9.25 -11.10
CA PHE A 462 47.93 8.86 -12.44
C PHE A 462 48.86 9.94 -13.00
N LYS A 463 50.17 9.76 -12.85
CA LYS A 463 51.16 10.65 -13.49
C LYS A 463 51.13 10.49 -15.01
N ASP A 464 51.03 11.60 -15.74
CA ASP A 464 51.18 11.63 -17.21
C ASP A 464 52.51 10.96 -17.62
N LYS A 465 52.41 9.88 -18.41
CA LYS A 465 53.55 9.09 -18.91
C LYS A 465 54.40 9.81 -19.97
N THR A 466 54.26 11.11 -20.18
CA THR A 466 54.89 11.83 -21.31
C THR A 466 56.16 12.62 -20.97
N SER A 467 56.72 12.50 -19.77
CA SER A 467 57.89 13.33 -19.38
C SER A 467 59.07 12.53 -18.81
N SER A 468 59.38 11.38 -19.41
CA SER A 468 60.64 10.67 -19.13
C SER A 468 61.30 10.07 -20.37
N SER A 469 61.43 10.83 -21.45
CA SER A 469 62.53 10.65 -22.39
C SER A 469 63.69 11.53 -21.93
N LYS A 470 64.66 10.90 -21.24
CA LYS A 470 65.93 11.54 -20.86
C LYS A 470 66.58 12.11 -22.12
N SER A 471 66.77 13.43 -22.13
CA SER A 471 67.66 14.15 -23.01
C SER A 471 69.12 13.75 -22.69
N SER A 472 69.65 12.77 -23.41
CA SER A 472 71.09 12.58 -23.52
C SER A 472 71.61 13.41 -24.69
N ASN A 473 72.08 14.61 -24.37
CA ASN A 473 72.81 15.47 -25.28
C ASN A 473 74.30 15.24 -25.04
N SER A 474 75.06 14.79 -26.05
CA SER A 474 76.32 15.42 -26.48
C SER A 474 77.21 14.51 -27.35
N GLN A 475 77.64 15.12 -28.47
CA GLN A 475 78.96 15.04 -29.12
C GLN A 475 79.24 13.99 -30.22
N ASN A 476 79.16 14.51 -31.46
CA ASN A 476 80.22 14.55 -32.47
C ASN A 476 81.22 13.39 -32.53
N LYS A 477 81.19 12.67 -33.66
CA LYS A 477 82.39 12.43 -34.46
C LYS A 477 82.03 12.21 -35.93
N GLU A 478 82.43 13.17 -36.76
CA GLU A 478 82.72 12.97 -38.17
C GLU A 478 83.57 11.72 -38.39
N ARG A 479 83.27 10.95 -39.45
CA ARG A 479 84.28 10.46 -40.41
C ARG A 479 83.63 9.82 -41.65
N ALA A 480 83.74 10.56 -42.75
CA ALA A 480 84.14 10.15 -44.10
C ALA A 480 83.74 8.76 -44.68
N ARG A 481 83.11 8.85 -45.87
CA ARG A 481 83.30 8.06 -47.11
C ARG A 481 83.30 6.52 -47.02
N ASN A 482 82.32 5.92 -47.68
CA ASN A 482 82.48 5.44 -49.06
C ASN A 482 81.17 5.53 -49.82
#